data_AF-A0A1C5JG14-F1
#
_entry.id   AF-A0A1C5JG14-F1
#
_cell.length_a   1.000
_cell.length_b   1.000
_cell.length_c   1.000
_cell.angle_alpha   90.00
_cell.angle_beta   90.00
_cell.angle_gamma   90.00
#
_symmetry.space_group_name_H-M   'P 1'
#
loop_
_entity.id
_entity.type
_entity.pdbx_description
1 polymer ?
#
loop_
_entity_poly.entity_id
_entity_poly.type
_entity_poly.pdbx_seq_one_letter_code
_entity_poly.pdbx_strand_id
1 'polypeptide(L)'
;MPTNDLLTLRLLSGNFGLHIVVDELISKGRAAMSEQTAPIEPGQPSSGVRWRRFAVTLGTVAVGAAGMVVLTAQGVLGAQFAISGMPFTVTADKLEGTGFEQFATLDQMIPDSPNQGDTGGQVVVIVSAIDKAELTNLCQSISLGGINLRITAGGSGKPVTARTLVVDGDEIAGNASFRNINVGQDASTVDQVPGVKGNPGVFAQQADTVTINNLRQNNYATTAAVFTLPNLHMGFSSDGC
;
A
#
# COMPACT_ATOMS: atom_id res chain seq x y z
N MET A 1 12.05 41.76 27.71
CA MET A 1 11.94 40.86 26.53
C MET A 1 12.90 39.72 26.78
N PRO A 2 12.36 38.55 27.12
CA PRO A 2 12.05 37.58 26.09
C PRO A 2 10.64 36.97 26.22
N THR A 3 10.14 36.53 25.08
CA THR A 3 8.98 35.66 24.87
C THR A 3 9.49 34.26 24.53
N ASN A 4 8.91 33.21 25.13
CA ASN A 4 8.31 32.10 24.40
C ASN A 4 7.77 31.03 25.36
N ASP A 5 6.50 30.72 25.14
CA ASP A 5 5.75 29.58 25.63
C ASP A 5 6.38 28.24 25.20
N LEU A 6 6.28 27.23 26.06
CA LEU A 6 5.69 25.95 25.65
C LEU A 6 5.11 25.16 26.84
N LEU A 7 3.80 24.97 26.73
CA LEU A 7 2.90 23.97 27.29
C LEU A 7 3.50 22.66 27.84
N THR A 8 3.09 22.33 29.08
CA THR A 8 2.94 20.94 29.56
C THR A 8 1.51 20.78 30.06
N LEU A 9 0.72 19.97 29.34
CA LEU A 9 -0.67 19.64 29.67
C LEU A 9 -0.70 18.54 30.74
N ARG A 10 -1.25 18.83 31.93
CA ARG A 10 -1.70 17.82 32.90
C ARG A 10 -3.20 18.01 33.15
N LEU A 11 -3.94 16.91 32.98
CA LEU A 11 -5.35 16.75 33.35
C LEU A 11 -5.61 17.16 34.80
N LEU A 12 -6.74 17.84 35.07
CA LEU A 12 -7.55 17.67 36.27
C LEU A 12 -8.98 18.20 36.03
N SER A 13 -9.93 17.39 36.48
CA SER A 13 -11.39 17.55 36.51
C SER A 13 -11.89 18.85 37.16
N GLY A 14 -12.95 19.45 36.60
CA GLY A 14 -13.70 20.56 37.21
C GLY A 14 -15.21 20.43 36.97
N ASN A 15 -15.91 19.89 37.96
CA ASN A 15 -17.36 20.00 38.14
C ASN A 15 -17.63 21.27 38.99
N PHE A 16 -18.87 21.79 38.99
CA PHE A 16 -19.39 23.00 39.67
C PHE A 16 -19.55 24.25 38.78
N GLY A 17 -20.82 24.61 38.56
CA GLY A 17 -21.20 25.88 37.93
C GLY A 17 -22.62 25.95 37.36
N LEU A 18 -23.40 24.87 37.42
CA LEU A 18 -24.77 24.81 36.86
C LEU A 18 -25.84 24.67 37.98
N HIS A 19 -25.75 25.46 39.04
CA HIS A 19 -26.74 25.43 40.14
C HIS A 19 -27.41 26.78 40.44
N ILE A 20 -27.07 27.86 39.72
CA ILE A 20 -27.61 29.20 40.02
C ILE A 20 -28.77 29.60 39.08
N VAL A 21 -28.95 28.93 37.95
CA VAL A 21 -29.97 29.35 36.95
C VAL A 21 -31.32 28.63 37.11
N VAL A 22 -31.42 27.63 37.98
CA VAL A 22 -32.62 26.77 38.07
C VAL A 22 -33.67 27.32 39.07
N ASP A 23 -33.27 28.15 40.04
CA ASP A 23 -34.18 28.62 41.10
C ASP A 23 -35.07 29.82 40.69
N GLU A 24 -34.74 30.53 39.62
CA GLU A 24 -35.46 31.77 39.25
C GLU A 24 -36.66 31.53 38.31
N LEU A 25 -36.87 30.29 37.85
CA LEU A 25 -38.04 29.92 37.03
C LEU A 25 -39.21 29.33 37.84
N ILE A 26 -39.03 29.09 39.14
CA ILE A 26 -40.05 28.49 40.03
C ILE A 26 -40.82 29.58 40.83
N SER A 27 -41.25 30.65 40.17
CA SER A 27 -42.05 31.70 40.83
C SER A 27 -43.15 32.32 39.96
N LYS A 28 -43.07 32.21 38.63
CA LYS A 28 -44.09 32.74 37.71
C LYS A 28 -44.75 31.64 36.90
N GLY A 29 -45.76 31.01 37.48
CA GLY A 29 -46.56 30.01 36.76
C GLY A 29 -47.68 29.36 37.57
N ARG A 30 -48.23 30.03 38.57
CA ARG A 30 -49.42 29.55 39.30
C ARG A 30 -50.65 30.26 38.74
N ALA A 31 -51.21 29.73 37.66
CA ALA A 31 -52.56 30.06 37.21
C ALA A 31 -53.17 28.88 36.43
N ALA A 32 -54.14 28.24 37.08
CA ALA A 32 -55.21 27.39 36.53
C ALA A 32 -54.84 26.34 35.47
N MET A 33 -54.51 25.12 35.92
CA MET A 33 -54.54 23.92 35.07
C MET A 33 -55.91 23.24 35.26
N SER A 34 -56.80 23.38 34.29
CA SER A 34 -58.00 22.52 34.19
C SER A 34 -57.54 21.14 33.72
N GLU A 35 -57.90 20.13 34.50
CA GLU A 35 -57.60 18.73 34.24
C GLU A 35 -58.46 18.24 33.07
N GLN A 36 -57.86 18.10 31.88
CA GLN A 36 -58.44 17.32 30.79
C GLN A 36 -57.49 16.15 30.49
N THR A 37 -57.67 15.08 31.25
CA THR A 37 -57.03 13.79 31.01
C THR A 37 -57.68 13.15 29.79
N ALA A 38 -57.09 13.33 28.61
CA ALA A 38 -57.39 12.50 27.44
C ALA A 38 -56.57 11.19 27.53
N PRO A 39 -57.14 10.02 27.20
CA PRO A 39 -56.38 8.77 27.18
C PRO A 39 -55.29 8.85 26.10
N ILE A 40 -54.03 8.65 26.47
CA ILE A 40 -52.96 8.41 25.51
C ILE A 40 -53.05 6.95 25.09
N GLU A 41 -53.70 6.70 23.97
CA GLU A 41 -53.70 5.39 23.32
C GLU A 41 -52.26 5.06 22.87
N PRO A 42 -51.71 3.87 23.18
CA PRO A 42 -50.36 3.52 22.74
C PRO A 42 -50.37 3.35 21.22
N GLY A 43 -49.89 4.37 20.50
CA GLY A 43 -49.66 4.28 19.07
C GLY A 43 -48.75 3.11 18.78
N GLN A 44 -49.24 2.11 18.03
CA GLN A 44 -48.46 0.95 17.64
C GLN A 44 -47.15 1.42 16.98
N PRO A 45 -45.96 0.95 17.42
CA PRO A 45 -44.73 1.28 16.74
C PRO A 45 -44.84 0.76 15.30
N SER A 46 -44.94 1.68 14.33
CA SER A 46 -44.98 1.32 12.92
C SER A 46 -43.60 0.83 12.50
N SER A 47 -43.35 -0.46 12.72
CA SER A 47 -42.21 -1.20 12.21
C SER A 47 -42.43 -1.44 10.72
N GLY A 48 -42.07 -0.45 9.89
CA GLY A 48 -42.15 -0.54 8.44
C GLY A 48 -40.86 -0.01 7.83
N VAL A 49 -40.13 -0.87 7.12
CA VAL A 49 -38.98 -0.42 6.31
C VAL A 49 -39.53 0.52 5.25
N ARG A 50 -39.09 1.78 5.27
CA ARG A 50 -39.42 2.73 4.21
C ARG A 50 -38.64 2.34 2.96
N TRP A 51 -39.18 1.40 2.19
CA TRP A 51 -38.55 0.79 1.02
C TRP A 51 -37.95 1.81 0.05
N ARG A 52 -38.61 2.95 -0.18
CA ARG A 52 -38.06 4.03 -1.00
C ARG A 52 -36.80 4.66 -0.40
N ARG A 53 -36.76 4.91 0.91
CA ARG A 53 -35.56 5.44 1.57
C ARG A 53 -34.47 4.39 1.65
N PHE A 54 -34.84 3.14 1.95
CA PHE A 54 -33.91 2.01 1.97
C PHE A 54 -33.24 1.81 0.60
N ALA A 55 -34.01 1.79 -0.49
CA ALA A 55 -33.49 1.63 -1.84
C ALA A 55 -32.57 2.78 -2.26
N VAL A 56 -32.90 4.02 -1.89
CA VAL A 56 -32.03 5.17 -2.16
C VAL A 56 -30.71 5.03 -1.39
N THR A 57 -30.76 4.75 -0.09
CA THR A 57 -29.54 4.59 0.73
C THR A 57 -28.71 3.40 0.26
N LEU A 58 -29.34 2.26 -0.02
CA LEU A 58 -28.68 1.07 -0.54
C LEU A 58 -28.06 1.34 -1.92
N GLY A 59 -28.76 2.07 -2.78
CA GLY A 59 -28.25 2.49 -4.09
C GLY A 59 -27.02 3.37 -3.98
N THR A 60 -27.03 4.37 -3.09
CA THR A 60 -25.86 5.24 -2.87
C THR A 60 -24.66 4.45 -2.36
N VAL A 61 -24.87 3.53 -1.41
CA VAL A 61 -23.80 2.66 -0.89
C VAL A 61 -23.28 1.73 -1.98
N ALA A 62 -24.16 1.15 -2.79
CA ALA A 62 -23.77 0.27 -3.90
C ALA A 62 -22.96 1.01 -4.97
N VAL A 63 -23.35 2.24 -5.32
CA VAL A 63 -22.59 3.09 -6.25
C VAL A 63 -21.24 3.48 -5.67
N GLY A 64 -21.18 3.85 -4.38
CA GLY A 64 -19.92 4.15 -3.70
C GLY A 64 -18.98 2.94 -3.63
N ALA A 65 -19.52 1.76 -3.32
CA ALA A 65 -18.76 0.51 -3.30
C ALA A 65 -18.27 0.12 -4.70
N ALA A 66 -19.12 0.19 -5.72
CA ALA A 66 -18.73 -0.06 -7.10
C ALA A 66 -17.66 0.94 -7.57
N GLY A 67 -17.79 2.21 -7.19
CA GLY A 67 -16.79 3.24 -7.44
C GLY A 67 -15.45 2.90 -6.79
N MET A 68 -15.43 2.49 -5.52
CA MET A 68 -14.21 2.03 -4.85
C MET A 68 -13.60 0.81 -5.55
N VAL A 69 -14.40 -0.19 -5.92
CA VAL A 69 -13.90 -1.38 -6.65
C VAL A 69 -13.26 -0.98 -7.98
N VAL A 70 -13.89 -0.06 -8.73
CA VAL A 70 -13.33 0.45 -9.99
C VAL A 70 -12.03 1.22 -9.73
N LEU A 71 -11.99 2.11 -8.74
CA LEU A 71 -10.80 2.89 -8.41
C LEU A 71 -9.62 2.00 -7.95
N THR A 72 -9.90 0.92 -7.20
CA THR A 72 -8.91 -0.10 -6.87
C THR A 72 -8.47 -0.87 -8.12
N ALA A 73 -9.38 -1.25 -9.00
CA ALA A 73 -9.05 -1.96 -10.25
C ALA A 73 -8.22 -1.11 -11.23
N GLN A 74 -8.38 0.22 -11.21
CA GLN A 74 -7.58 1.16 -12.01
C GLN A 74 -6.24 1.51 -11.34
N GLY A 75 -5.91 0.93 -10.18
CA GLY A 75 -4.67 1.23 -9.45
C GLY A 75 -4.61 2.63 -8.81
N VAL A 76 -5.71 3.40 -8.84
CA VAL A 76 -5.79 4.76 -8.24
C VAL A 76 -5.73 4.69 -6.71
N LEU A 77 -6.22 3.59 -6.14
CA LEU A 77 -6.01 3.22 -4.73
C LEU A 77 -4.89 2.19 -4.63
N GLY A 78 -3.71 2.52 -5.16
CA GLY A 78 -2.51 1.77 -4.89
C GLY A 78 -2.30 1.72 -3.38
N ALA A 79 -2.15 0.53 -2.81
CA ALA A 79 -1.61 0.41 -1.48
C ALA A 79 -0.25 1.12 -1.51
N GLN A 80 -0.14 2.28 -0.86
CA GLN A 80 1.12 2.99 -0.69
C GLN A 80 2.00 2.07 0.15
N PHE A 81 2.74 1.18 -0.51
CA PHE A 81 3.62 0.24 0.14
C PHE A 81 4.85 1.02 0.58
N ALA A 82 4.98 1.25 1.88
CA ALA A 82 6.16 1.90 2.43
C ALA A 82 7.32 0.90 2.46
N ILE A 83 8.43 1.23 1.81
CA ILE A 83 9.61 0.37 1.78
C ILE A 83 10.35 0.40 3.13
N SER A 84 11.04 -0.68 3.48
CA SER A 84 11.78 -0.77 4.74
C SER A 84 13.05 0.10 4.77
N GLY A 85 13.57 0.46 3.58
CA GLY A 85 14.86 1.09 3.41
C GLY A 85 16.07 0.16 3.58
N MET A 86 15.86 -1.12 3.91
CA MET A 86 16.94 -2.11 3.93
C MET A 86 17.11 -2.72 2.53
N PRO A 87 18.25 -2.53 1.88
CA PRO A 87 18.51 -3.16 0.59
C PRO A 87 18.74 -4.67 0.76
N PHE A 88 18.37 -5.43 -0.26
CA PHE A 88 18.62 -6.85 -0.36
C PHE A 88 19.07 -7.25 -1.75
N THR A 89 20.02 -8.18 -1.80
CA THR A 89 20.54 -8.71 -3.05
C THR A 89 19.66 -9.85 -3.52
N VAL A 90 19.35 -9.88 -4.82
CA VAL A 90 18.78 -11.05 -5.49
C VAL A 90 19.71 -11.46 -6.62
N THR A 91 20.10 -12.72 -6.68
CA THR A 91 20.79 -13.32 -7.82
C THR A 91 20.01 -14.50 -8.37
N ALA A 92 20.18 -14.74 -9.66
CA ALA A 92 19.65 -15.92 -10.33
C ALA A 92 20.52 -16.22 -11.56
N ASP A 93 20.64 -17.50 -11.92
CA ASP A 93 21.41 -17.88 -13.12
C ASP A 93 20.72 -17.35 -14.38
N LYS A 94 19.38 -17.36 -14.37
CA LYS A 94 18.54 -16.93 -15.48
C LYS A 94 17.21 -16.40 -14.97
N LEU A 95 16.81 -15.26 -15.51
CA LEU A 95 15.44 -14.73 -15.45
C LEU A 95 14.86 -14.72 -16.87
N GLU A 96 13.69 -15.31 -17.04
CA GLU A 96 12.89 -15.24 -18.26
C GLU A 96 11.56 -14.57 -17.95
N GLY A 97 11.22 -13.55 -18.73
CA GLY A 97 10.03 -12.73 -18.54
C GLY A 97 9.19 -12.59 -19.80
N THR A 98 7.87 -12.60 -19.64
CA THR A 98 6.91 -12.14 -20.65
C THR A 98 6.15 -10.94 -20.11
N GLY A 99 6.00 -9.91 -20.93
CA GLY A 99 5.51 -8.58 -20.56
C GLY A 99 6.51 -7.92 -19.62
N PHE A 100 7.31 -7.00 -20.13
CA PHE A 100 8.35 -6.30 -19.36
C PHE A 100 8.13 -4.80 -19.45
N GLU A 101 8.25 -4.11 -18.31
CA GLU A 101 8.27 -2.65 -18.22
C GLU A 101 9.36 -2.25 -17.22
N GLN A 102 10.02 -1.12 -17.48
CA GLN A 102 10.96 -0.55 -16.54
C GLN A 102 10.92 0.97 -16.60
N PHE A 103 10.87 1.60 -15.42
CA PHE A 103 10.82 3.05 -15.26
C PHE A 103 11.36 3.44 -13.88
N ALA A 104 11.70 4.72 -13.70
CA ALA A 104 12.11 5.23 -12.40
C ALA A 104 10.89 5.73 -11.60
N THR A 105 10.93 5.61 -10.28
CA THR A 105 9.97 6.27 -9.38
C THR A 105 10.65 6.72 -8.08
N LEU A 106 9.92 7.49 -7.29
CA LEU A 106 10.26 7.80 -5.91
C LEU A 106 9.42 6.91 -4.99
N ASP A 107 10.09 6.10 -4.19
CA ASP A 107 9.50 5.36 -3.08
C ASP A 107 9.75 6.06 -1.76
N GLN A 108 8.91 5.71 -0.79
CA GLN A 108 8.88 6.35 0.51
C GLN A 108 8.92 5.30 1.61
N MET A 109 9.85 5.47 2.56
CA MET A 109 9.84 4.71 3.81
C MET A 109 8.72 5.19 4.74
N ILE A 110 8.42 4.40 5.78
CA ILE A 110 7.53 4.85 6.85
C ILE A 110 8.04 6.16 7.49
N PRO A 111 7.14 7.01 8.03
CA PRO A 111 7.55 8.16 8.83
C PRO A 111 8.49 7.75 9.97
N ASP A 112 9.52 8.56 10.22
CA ASP A 112 10.54 8.33 11.26
C ASP A 112 11.29 6.98 11.12
N SER A 113 11.44 6.48 9.89
CA SER A 113 12.20 5.26 9.61
C SER A 113 13.65 5.40 10.11
N PRO A 114 14.21 4.39 10.82
CA PRO A 114 15.60 4.41 11.22
C PRO A 114 16.58 4.37 10.02
N ASN A 115 16.07 3.99 8.84
CA ASN A 115 16.85 3.89 7.61
C ASN A 115 16.69 5.14 6.71
N GLN A 116 15.98 6.17 7.15
CA GLN A 116 15.57 7.30 6.30
C GLN A 116 16.72 8.23 5.87
N GLY A 117 17.86 8.15 6.56
CA GLY A 117 19.02 9.01 6.30
C GLY A 117 18.66 10.50 6.25
N ASP A 118 19.35 11.23 5.37
CA ASP A 118 19.15 12.67 5.18
C ASP A 118 18.04 12.99 4.15
N THR A 119 17.47 11.98 3.49
CA THR A 119 16.47 12.16 2.42
C THR A 119 15.04 12.24 2.94
N GLY A 120 14.84 12.14 4.26
CA GLY A 120 13.49 12.03 4.85
C GLY A 120 12.78 10.75 4.42
N GLY A 121 13.52 9.69 4.07
CA GLY A 121 12.99 8.38 3.72
C GLY A 121 12.60 8.23 2.25
N GLN A 122 12.92 9.22 1.41
CA GLN A 122 12.75 9.13 -0.04
C GLN A 122 13.90 8.36 -0.67
N VAL A 123 13.56 7.42 -1.56
CA VAL A 123 14.52 6.64 -2.34
C VAL A 123 14.10 6.65 -3.81
N VAL A 124 15.03 7.01 -4.69
CA VAL A 124 14.82 6.84 -6.14
C VAL A 124 15.08 5.39 -6.48
N VAL A 125 14.10 4.73 -7.07
CA VAL A 125 14.19 3.32 -7.47
C VAL A 125 13.90 3.15 -8.95
N ILE A 126 14.50 2.12 -9.52
CA ILE A 126 14.19 1.56 -10.83
C ILE A 126 13.15 0.46 -10.58
N VAL A 127 11.92 0.72 -11.01
CA VAL A 127 10.85 -0.26 -11.01
C VAL A 127 11.03 -1.15 -12.23
N SER A 128 11.15 -2.45 -12.02
CA SER A 128 11.13 -3.47 -13.08
C SER A 128 9.90 -4.35 -12.89
N ALA A 129 8.95 -4.25 -13.82
CA ALA A 129 7.71 -5.02 -13.78
C ALA A 129 7.73 -6.12 -14.85
N ILE A 130 7.32 -7.33 -14.48
CA ILE A 130 7.23 -8.49 -15.35
C ILE A 130 5.90 -9.23 -15.11
N ASP A 131 5.06 -9.37 -16.14
CA ASP A 131 3.76 -10.05 -15.99
C ASP A 131 3.93 -11.53 -15.64
N LYS A 132 4.84 -12.23 -16.34
CA LYS A 132 5.17 -13.63 -16.05
C LYS A 132 6.67 -13.79 -15.99
N ALA A 133 7.20 -14.14 -14.83
CA ALA A 133 8.63 -14.37 -14.65
C ALA A 133 8.92 -15.80 -14.22
N GLU A 134 10.02 -16.34 -14.71
CA GLU A 134 10.65 -17.56 -14.24
C GLU A 134 12.11 -17.28 -13.85
N LEU A 135 12.53 -17.70 -12.66
CA LEU A 135 13.89 -17.52 -12.18
C LEU A 135 14.51 -18.87 -11.81
N THR A 136 15.67 -19.17 -12.37
CA THR A 136 16.42 -20.41 -12.08
C THR A 136 17.49 -20.14 -11.03
N ASN A 137 17.61 -21.02 -10.03
CA ASN A 137 18.58 -20.92 -8.94
C ASN A 137 18.57 -19.55 -8.24
N LEU A 138 17.39 -19.12 -7.80
CA LEU A 138 17.25 -17.87 -7.05
C LEU A 138 18.01 -17.94 -5.72
N CYS A 139 18.80 -16.91 -5.45
CA CYS A 139 19.39 -16.60 -4.15
C CYS A 139 18.98 -15.17 -3.78
N GLN A 140 18.40 -14.99 -2.60
CA GLN A 140 18.12 -13.68 -2.04
C GLN A 140 18.80 -13.56 -0.67
N SER A 141 19.46 -12.44 -0.41
CA SER A 141 20.12 -12.17 0.87
C SER A 141 19.88 -10.75 1.37
N ILE A 142 19.49 -10.65 2.63
CA ILE A 142 19.37 -9.38 3.36
C ILE A 142 20.50 -9.33 4.39
N SER A 143 21.34 -8.29 4.33
CA SER A 143 22.40 -8.09 5.32
C SER A 143 21.84 -7.50 6.61
N LEU A 144 22.11 -8.16 7.74
CA LEU A 144 21.64 -7.77 9.07
C LEU A 144 22.81 -7.35 9.99
N GLY A 145 23.88 -6.80 9.42
CA GLY A 145 25.02 -6.29 10.20
C GLY A 145 25.95 -7.37 10.75
N GLY A 146 26.36 -8.32 9.89
CA GLY A 146 27.32 -9.39 10.22
C GLY A 146 26.77 -10.81 10.02
N ILE A 147 25.47 -10.93 9.76
CA ILE A 147 24.80 -12.16 9.33
C ILE A 147 23.81 -11.82 8.23
N ASN A 148 23.53 -12.77 7.35
CA ASN A 148 22.58 -12.62 6.27
C ASN A 148 21.35 -13.48 6.53
N LEU A 149 20.16 -12.93 6.35
CA LEU A 149 18.98 -13.75 6.09
C LEU A 149 19.06 -14.17 4.62
N ARG A 150 19.27 -15.47 4.38
CA ARG A 150 19.46 -16.04 3.05
C ARG A 150 18.28 -16.94 2.68
N ILE A 151 17.77 -16.74 1.47
CA ILE A 151 16.66 -17.48 0.87
C ILE A 151 17.16 -18.05 -0.45
N THR A 152 16.98 -19.35 -0.67
CA THR A 152 17.25 -19.97 -1.97
C THR A 152 16.05 -20.76 -2.44
N ALA A 153 15.82 -20.79 -3.75
CA ALA A 153 14.73 -21.53 -4.37
C ALA A 153 15.04 -21.74 -5.87
N GLY A 154 14.18 -22.47 -6.57
CA GLY A 154 14.30 -22.58 -8.03
C GLY A 154 15.37 -23.55 -8.53
N GLY A 155 15.90 -24.40 -7.65
CA GLY A 155 16.92 -25.39 -7.97
C GLY A 155 16.36 -26.72 -8.48
N SER A 156 17.25 -27.67 -8.83
CA SER A 156 16.88 -29.03 -9.27
C SER A 156 15.91 -29.07 -10.46
N GLY A 157 16.06 -28.15 -11.42
CA GLY A 157 15.27 -28.11 -12.66
C GLY A 157 13.83 -27.61 -12.49
N LYS A 158 13.48 -27.02 -11.34
CA LYS A 158 12.15 -26.41 -11.10
C LYS A 158 12.33 -24.92 -10.78
N PRO A 159 12.12 -24.00 -11.74
CA PRO A 159 12.34 -22.57 -11.52
C PRO A 159 11.32 -21.98 -10.55
N VAL A 160 11.70 -20.88 -9.90
CA VAL A 160 10.77 -19.96 -9.22
C VAL A 160 9.86 -19.35 -10.28
N THR A 161 8.57 -19.20 -9.99
CA THR A 161 7.63 -18.55 -10.92
C THR A 161 6.90 -17.40 -10.24
N ALA A 162 6.67 -16.33 -10.99
CA ALA A 162 5.95 -15.15 -10.52
C ALA A 162 4.88 -14.68 -11.50
N ARG A 163 3.86 -14.02 -10.97
CA ARG A 163 2.85 -13.26 -11.72
C ARG A 163 2.81 -11.82 -11.24
N THR A 164 2.82 -10.88 -12.18
CA THR A 164 2.88 -9.43 -11.90
C THR A 164 4.01 -9.13 -10.93
N LEU A 165 5.21 -9.62 -11.24
CA LEU A 165 6.41 -9.37 -10.45
C LEU A 165 6.82 -7.91 -10.63
N VAL A 166 6.85 -7.15 -9.54
CA VAL A 166 7.36 -5.78 -9.54
C VAL A 166 8.54 -5.73 -8.56
N VAL A 167 9.68 -5.29 -9.05
CA VAL A 167 10.92 -5.17 -8.29
C VAL A 167 11.34 -3.72 -8.26
N ASP A 168 11.52 -3.19 -7.06
CA ASP A 168 11.97 -1.82 -6.84
C ASP A 168 13.42 -1.91 -6.35
N GLY A 169 14.36 -1.47 -7.18
CA GLY A 169 15.79 -1.58 -6.89
C GLY A 169 16.60 -0.41 -7.42
N ASP A 170 17.87 -0.33 -7.04
CA ASP A 170 18.79 0.70 -7.54
C ASP A 170 19.82 0.17 -8.55
N GLU A 171 19.96 -1.16 -8.63
CA GLU A 171 20.90 -1.82 -9.54
C GLU A 171 20.27 -3.10 -10.12
N ILE A 172 20.42 -3.26 -11.44
CA ILE A 172 20.21 -4.53 -12.14
C ILE A 172 21.40 -4.78 -13.07
N ALA A 173 22.01 -5.95 -12.93
CA ALA A 173 23.18 -6.37 -13.70
C ALA A 173 22.98 -7.78 -14.26
N GLY A 174 23.57 -8.03 -15.43
CA GLY A 174 23.49 -9.31 -16.13
C GLY A 174 23.57 -9.14 -17.64
N ASN A 175 23.52 -10.26 -18.36
CA ASN A 175 23.46 -10.27 -19.82
C ASN A 175 22.00 -10.33 -20.27
N ALA A 176 21.46 -9.18 -20.69
CA ALA A 176 20.06 -9.03 -21.06
C ALA A 176 19.82 -9.08 -22.57
N SER A 177 18.71 -9.71 -22.98
CA SER A 177 18.15 -9.62 -24.33
C SER A 177 16.65 -9.34 -24.25
N PHE A 178 16.16 -8.56 -25.20
CA PHE A 178 14.76 -8.13 -25.27
C PHE A 178 14.20 -8.43 -26.65
N ARG A 179 12.89 -8.74 -26.71
CA ARG A 179 12.15 -8.86 -27.98
C ARG A 179 11.13 -7.73 -28.05
N ASN A 180 11.11 -7.01 -29.17
CA ASN A 180 10.21 -5.87 -29.42
C ASN A 180 10.29 -4.81 -28.32
N ILE A 181 11.51 -4.31 -28.05
CA ILE A 181 11.72 -3.28 -27.02
C ILE A 181 11.35 -1.89 -27.54
N ASN A 182 10.56 -1.17 -26.75
CA ASN A 182 10.32 0.26 -26.88
C ASN A 182 11.16 0.96 -25.80
N VAL A 183 11.92 1.98 -26.18
CA VAL A 183 12.77 2.75 -25.26
C VAL A 183 12.43 4.23 -25.40
N GLY A 184 12.26 4.93 -24.27
CA GLY A 184 11.86 6.34 -24.26
C GLY A 184 10.36 6.57 -24.35
N GLN A 185 9.57 5.56 -23.98
CA GLN A 185 8.12 5.70 -23.83
C GLN A 185 7.79 6.43 -22.53
N ASP A 186 6.67 7.13 -22.48
CA ASP A 186 6.20 7.74 -21.23
C ASP A 186 5.72 6.66 -20.26
N ALA A 187 6.20 6.68 -19.02
CA ALA A 187 5.92 5.65 -18.03
C ALA A 187 4.42 5.49 -17.68
N SER A 188 3.59 6.51 -17.91
CA SER A 188 2.13 6.40 -17.73
C SER A 188 1.42 5.67 -18.88
N THR A 189 2.14 5.42 -19.98
CA THR A 189 1.59 4.83 -21.21
C THR A 189 2.02 3.39 -21.43
N VAL A 190 2.90 2.84 -20.59
CA VAL A 190 3.29 1.43 -20.65
C VAL A 190 2.07 0.52 -20.42
N ASP A 191 2.11 -0.66 -21.03
CA ASP A 191 0.95 -1.56 -21.11
C ASP A 191 1.28 -3.06 -21.21
N GLN A 192 2.54 -3.45 -21.02
CA GLN A 192 2.99 -4.85 -21.02
C GLN A 192 2.64 -5.58 -19.71
N VAL A 193 2.46 -4.86 -18.60
CA VAL A 193 2.08 -5.42 -17.30
C VAL A 193 0.80 -4.76 -16.79
N PRO A 194 -0.34 -5.47 -16.79
CA PRO A 194 -1.62 -4.88 -16.39
C PRO A 194 -1.59 -4.30 -14.97
N GLY A 195 -1.97 -3.03 -14.85
CA GLY A 195 -2.09 -2.33 -13.56
C GLY A 195 -0.79 -1.78 -12.99
N VAL A 196 0.34 -1.94 -13.68
CA VAL A 196 1.63 -1.35 -13.29
C VAL A 196 1.98 -0.26 -14.29
N LYS A 197 2.16 0.98 -13.81
CA LYS A 197 2.51 2.15 -14.62
C LYS A 197 3.32 3.12 -13.80
N GLY A 198 4.20 3.86 -14.45
CA GLY A 198 4.92 4.95 -13.82
C GLY A 198 4.20 6.29 -13.93
N ASN A 199 4.81 7.31 -13.36
CA ASN A 199 4.26 8.67 -13.36
C ASN A 199 4.34 9.30 -14.76
N PRO A 200 3.36 10.15 -15.15
CA PRO A 200 3.43 10.91 -16.40
C PRO A 200 4.71 11.75 -16.50
N GLY A 201 5.31 11.83 -17.68
CA GLY A 201 6.53 12.58 -17.96
C GLY A 201 7.83 11.87 -17.55
N VAL A 202 7.75 10.66 -17.01
CA VAL A 202 8.93 9.85 -16.65
C VAL A 202 9.32 8.94 -17.81
N PHE A 203 10.63 8.80 -18.03
CA PHE A 203 11.18 7.86 -19.00
C PHE A 203 10.84 6.40 -18.61
N ALA A 204 10.41 5.63 -19.61
CA ALA A 204 10.23 4.20 -19.49
C ALA A 204 10.72 3.45 -20.72
N GLN A 205 10.87 2.14 -20.53
CA GLN A 205 11.06 1.16 -21.57
C GLN A 205 10.15 -0.04 -21.31
N GLN A 206 9.75 -0.73 -22.38
CA GLN A 206 8.94 -1.94 -22.28
C GLN A 206 9.29 -2.94 -23.39
N ALA A 207 9.00 -4.21 -23.20
CA ALA A 207 9.25 -5.26 -24.19
C ALA A 207 8.27 -6.43 -24.04
N ASP A 208 8.04 -7.17 -25.12
CA ASP A 208 7.21 -8.39 -25.08
C ASP A 208 7.85 -9.47 -24.19
N THR A 209 9.17 -9.62 -24.29
CA THR A 209 9.92 -10.60 -23.50
C THR A 209 11.28 -10.06 -23.13
N VAL A 210 11.75 -10.48 -21.96
CA VAL A 210 13.10 -10.22 -21.45
C VAL A 210 13.75 -11.54 -21.06
N THR A 211 15.05 -11.67 -21.32
CA THR A 211 15.87 -12.75 -20.77
C THR A 211 17.13 -12.13 -20.19
N ILE A 212 17.44 -12.42 -18.92
CA ILE A 212 18.64 -11.94 -18.25
C ILE A 212 19.39 -13.15 -17.72
N ASN A 213 20.62 -13.35 -18.20
CA ASN A 213 21.52 -14.38 -17.68
C ASN A 213 22.50 -13.75 -16.68
N ASN A 214 22.87 -14.51 -15.64
CA ASN A 214 23.69 -14.05 -14.53
C ASN A 214 23.09 -12.80 -13.88
N LEU A 215 21.81 -12.89 -13.53
CA LEU A 215 21.07 -11.80 -12.91
C LEU A 215 21.67 -11.51 -11.53
N ARG A 216 21.95 -10.24 -11.28
CA ARG A 216 22.17 -9.69 -9.95
C ARG A 216 21.39 -8.39 -9.84
N GLN A 217 20.62 -8.25 -8.77
CA GLN A 217 19.84 -7.07 -8.46
C GLN A 217 20.13 -6.63 -7.04
N ASN A 218 20.09 -5.32 -6.81
CA ASN A 218 20.00 -4.74 -5.48
C ASN A 218 18.65 -4.04 -5.35
N ASN A 219 17.83 -4.54 -4.43
CA ASN A 219 16.41 -4.24 -4.34
C ASN A 219 16.06 -3.67 -2.97
N TYR A 220 15.05 -2.81 -2.90
CA TYR A 220 14.40 -2.34 -1.68
C TYR A 220 13.05 -3.01 -1.45
N ALA A 221 12.37 -3.42 -2.53
CA ALA A 221 11.10 -4.12 -2.46
C ALA A 221 10.92 -5.10 -3.62
N THR A 222 10.06 -6.08 -3.38
CA THR A 222 9.58 -7.00 -4.42
C THR A 222 8.15 -7.36 -4.07
N THR A 223 7.25 -7.17 -5.03
CA THR A 223 5.84 -7.56 -4.92
C THR A 223 5.46 -8.45 -6.08
N ALA A 224 4.48 -9.32 -5.87
CA ALA A 224 3.94 -10.19 -6.91
C ALA A 224 2.49 -10.55 -6.56
N ALA A 225 1.65 -10.73 -7.58
CA ALA A 225 0.31 -11.28 -7.39
C ALA A 225 0.37 -12.75 -6.96
N VAL A 226 1.30 -13.51 -7.54
CA VAL A 226 1.60 -14.89 -7.15
C VAL A 226 3.10 -15.09 -7.20
N PHE A 227 3.69 -15.68 -6.15
CA PHE A 227 5.10 -16.03 -6.13
C PHE A 227 5.28 -17.46 -5.61
N THR A 228 5.77 -18.35 -6.47
CA THR A 228 5.95 -19.76 -6.16
C THR A 228 7.43 -20.08 -6.11
N LEU A 229 7.89 -20.60 -4.97
CA LEU A 229 9.30 -20.88 -4.67
C LEU A 229 9.52 -22.39 -4.48
N PRO A 230 9.68 -23.19 -5.55
CA PRO A 230 10.02 -24.60 -5.42
C PRO A 230 11.37 -24.77 -4.74
N ASN A 231 11.50 -25.80 -3.90
CA ASN A 231 12.74 -26.11 -3.18
C ASN A 231 13.22 -24.95 -2.30
N LEU A 232 12.28 -24.20 -1.72
CA LEU A 232 12.56 -23.10 -0.81
C LEU A 232 13.41 -23.58 0.37
N HIS A 233 14.53 -22.90 0.59
CA HIS A 233 15.33 -22.99 1.80
C HIS A 233 15.57 -21.59 2.34
N MET A 234 15.37 -21.39 3.64
CA MET A 234 15.54 -20.10 4.30
C MET A 234 16.29 -20.30 5.61
N GLY A 235 17.27 -19.46 5.87
CA GLY A 235 18.03 -19.51 7.10
C GLY A 235 19.00 -18.34 7.23
N PHE A 236 19.65 -18.27 8.40
CA PHE A 236 20.72 -17.31 8.62
C PHE A 236 22.07 -17.89 8.17
N SER A 237 22.90 -17.08 7.54
CA SER A 237 24.21 -17.48 7.03
C SER A 237 25.24 -16.37 7.20
N SER A 238 26.51 -16.72 7.37
CA SER A 238 27.63 -15.76 7.27
C SER A 238 27.76 -15.21 5.85
N ASP A 239 27.32 -15.98 4.86
CA ASP A 239 27.54 -15.70 3.44
C ASP A 239 26.27 -15.09 2.83
N GLY A 240 26.45 -14.08 1.97
CA GLY A 240 25.39 -13.50 1.16
C GLY A 240 25.18 -14.23 -0.17
N CYS A 241 24.36 -13.60 -1.01
CA CYS A 241 24.42 -13.74 -2.46
C CYS A 241 25.33 -12.61 -3.00
#